data_AF-A0AAF3FGH7-F1
#
_entry.id   AF-A0AAF3FGH7-F1
#
_cell.length_a   1.000
_cell.length_b   1.000
_cell.length_c   1.000
_cell.angle_alpha   90.00
_cell.angle_beta   90.00
_cell.angle_gamma   90.00
#
_symmetry.space_group_name_H-M   'P 1'
#
loop_
_entity.id
_entity.type
_entity.pdbx_description
1 polymer ?
#
loop_
_entity_poly.entity_id
_entity_poly.type
_entity_poly.pdbx_seq_one_letter_code
_entity_poly.pdbx_strand_id
1 'polypeptide(L)'
;MSSEQLSFNSIFLFFASLLTFCILFTNSAAQSLSQCARIHACGATLTSFPQLVPPTEGSGWGSGESPPLYDELLSPLTHFDYGADSETKEFELCSCANNETCDFADESKKLRFDSMLTLHFCEEPTKQIPNECKGRRGIVRVIGSAHGTGQTLASVTQTLVFCSCPVGFKKVSTNMWDHQELSLNYKCF
;
A
#
# COMPACT_ATOMS: atom_id res chain seq x y z
N MET A 1 -57.44 12.80 37.12
CA MET A 1 -56.63 11.92 36.24
C MET A 1 -55.21 11.95 36.76
N SER A 2 -54.74 10.78 37.21
CA SER A 2 -53.70 10.58 38.22
C SER A 2 -52.28 10.72 37.68
N SER A 3 -51.39 11.19 38.56
CA SER A 3 -49.94 11.36 38.36
C SER A 3 -49.19 10.10 37.89
N GLU A 4 -49.79 8.92 38.03
CA GLU A 4 -49.23 7.64 37.56
C GLU A 4 -49.16 7.52 36.03
N GLN A 5 -50.08 8.14 35.28
CA GLN A 5 -50.08 8.06 33.81
C GLN A 5 -48.97 8.90 33.15
N LEU A 6 -48.56 10.01 33.78
CA LEU A 6 -47.43 10.83 33.29
C LEU A 6 -46.08 10.11 33.49
N SER A 7 -45.93 9.36 34.57
CA SER A 7 -44.73 8.56 34.85
C SER A 7 -44.50 7.48 33.80
N PHE A 8 -45.55 6.73 33.45
CA PHE A 8 -45.46 5.63 32.47
C PHE A 8 -45.09 6.11 31.07
N ASN A 9 -45.68 7.22 30.60
CA ASN A 9 -45.35 7.80 29.29
C ASN A 9 -43.92 8.35 29.25
N SER A 10 -43.42 8.91 30.36
CA SER A 10 -42.06 9.43 30.43
C SER A 10 -41.00 8.32 30.41
N ILE A 11 -41.30 7.18 31.04
CA ILE A 11 -40.45 5.98 31.01
C ILE A 11 -40.41 5.38 29.60
N PHE A 12 -41.56 5.28 28.93
CA PHE A 12 -41.64 4.76 27.56
C PHE A 12 -40.87 5.63 26.55
N LEU A 13 -40.97 6.96 26.69
CA LEU A 13 -40.21 7.91 25.86
C LEU A 13 -38.70 7.81 26.13
N PHE A 14 -38.29 7.57 27.38
CA PHE A 14 -36.88 7.38 27.73
C PHE A 14 -36.31 6.10 27.09
N PHE A 15 -37.03 4.98 27.18
CA PHE A 15 -36.60 3.72 26.55
C PHE A 15 -36.63 3.81 25.01
N ALA A 16 -37.63 4.49 24.43
CA ALA A 16 -37.68 4.72 22.98
C ALA A 16 -36.50 5.58 22.51
N SER A 17 -36.17 6.65 23.25
CA SER A 17 -35.00 7.51 22.98
C SER A 17 -33.70 6.72 23.08
N LEU A 18 -33.55 5.88 24.11
CA LEU A 18 -32.37 5.04 24.31
C LEU A 18 -32.20 4.04 23.16
N LEU A 19 -33.30 3.43 22.71
CA LEU A 19 -33.30 2.48 21.59
C LEU A 19 -32.92 3.16 20.27
N THR A 20 -33.46 4.36 19.99
CA THR A 20 -33.05 5.15 18.81
C THR A 20 -31.59 5.58 18.87
N PHE A 21 -31.07 5.90 20.05
CA PHE A 21 -29.65 6.22 20.22
C PHE A 21 -28.79 4.99 19.93
N CYS A 22 -29.14 3.80 20.43
CA CYS A 22 -28.41 2.58 20.12
C CYS A 22 -28.40 2.25 18.61
N ILE A 23 -29.53 2.40 17.91
CA ILE A 23 -29.61 2.11 16.46
C ILE A 23 -28.75 3.08 15.63
N LEU A 24 -28.64 4.35 16.05
CA LEU A 24 -27.79 5.34 15.37
C LEU A 24 -26.30 5.06 15.57
N PHE A 25 -25.90 4.51 16.72
CA PHE A 25 -24.49 4.22 17.02
C PHE A 25 -24.01 2.87 16.45
N THR A 26 -24.89 1.90 16.19
CA THR A 26 -24.50 0.59 15.62
C THR A 26 -24.18 0.60 14.12
N ASN A 27 -24.48 1.69 13.39
CA ASN A 27 -24.15 1.80 11.96
C ASN A 27 -22.71 2.26 11.68
N SER A 28 -21.91 2.46 12.72
CA SER A 28 -20.50 2.84 12.57
C SER A 28 -19.63 1.58 12.68
N ALA A 29 -18.87 1.27 11.62
CA ALA A 29 -17.76 0.31 11.57
C ALA A 29 -18.00 -1.09 10.97
N ALA A 30 -18.74 -1.20 9.87
CA ALA A 30 -18.44 -2.23 8.86
C ALA A 30 -17.77 -1.55 7.66
N GLN A 31 -16.46 -1.35 7.71
CA GLN A 31 -15.69 -0.95 6.52
C GLN A 31 -15.62 -2.16 5.58
N SER A 32 -16.62 -2.30 4.71
CA SER A 32 -16.57 -3.29 3.64
C SER A 32 -15.58 -2.82 2.57
N LEU A 33 -14.54 -3.60 2.28
CA LEU A 33 -13.63 -3.32 1.18
C LEU A 33 -14.41 -3.30 -0.15
N SER A 34 -14.13 -2.30 -0.99
CA SER A 34 -14.71 -2.25 -2.34
C SER A 34 -14.25 -3.45 -3.16
N GLN A 35 -15.08 -3.88 -4.11
CA GLN A 35 -14.72 -4.97 -5.02
C GLN A 35 -13.56 -4.56 -5.94
N CYS A 36 -12.60 -5.47 -6.16
CA CYS A 36 -11.47 -5.25 -7.04
C CYS A 36 -11.90 -5.06 -8.50
N ALA A 37 -11.49 -3.95 -9.10
CA ALA A 37 -11.50 -3.83 -10.56
C ALA A 37 -10.32 -4.60 -11.16
N ARG A 38 -10.46 -5.00 -12.42
CA ARG A 38 -9.48 -5.86 -13.14
C ARG A 38 -8.03 -5.35 -13.09
N ILE A 39 -7.83 -4.03 -13.08
CA ILE A 39 -6.50 -3.41 -13.08
C ILE A 39 -5.89 -3.24 -11.68
N HIS A 40 -6.59 -3.66 -10.63
CA HIS A 40 -6.13 -3.57 -9.25
C HIS A 40 -5.70 -4.95 -8.75
N ALA A 41 -4.61 -4.96 -7.98
CA ALA A 41 -4.29 -6.09 -7.13
C ALA A 41 -5.24 -6.11 -5.92
N CYS A 42 -5.65 -7.29 -5.48
CA CYS A 42 -6.44 -7.45 -4.26
C CYS A 42 -5.62 -7.22 -3.00
N GLY A 43 -4.31 -7.45 -3.09
CA GLY A 43 -3.40 -7.27 -1.97
C GLY A 43 -1.99 -6.95 -2.42
N ALA A 44 -1.17 -6.53 -1.46
CA ALA A 44 0.23 -6.30 -1.65
C ALA A 44 1.04 -6.82 -0.45
N THR A 45 2.19 -7.40 -0.73
CA THR A 45 3.19 -7.76 0.27
C THR A 45 4.38 -6.82 0.12
N LEU A 46 4.70 -6.11 1.20
CA LEU A 46 5.93 -5.33 1.33
C LEU A 46 6.93 -6.06 2.21
N THR A 47 8.11 -6.31 1.68
CA THR A 47 9.25 -6.86 2.40
C THR A 47 10.29 -5.75 2.60
N SER A 48 10.39 -5.25 3.82
CA SER A 48 11.38 -4.23 4.21
C SER A 48 12.64 -4.88 4.72
N PHE A 49 13.77 -4.40 4.23
CA PHE A 49 15.11 -4.82 4.63
C PHE A 49 15.77 -3.72 5.47
N PRO A 50 16.67 -4.08 6.40
CA PRO A 50 17.42 -3.09 7.16
C PRO A 50 18.34 -2.28 6.23
N GLN A 51 18.57 -1.03 6.60
CA GLN A 51 19.46 -0.16 5.85
C GLN A 51 20.91 -0.47 6.22
N LEU A 52 21.75 -0.61 5.20
CA LEU A 52 23.19 -0.51 5.35
C LEU A 52 23.51 0.95 5.67
N VAL A 53 23.86 1.20 6.92
CA VAL A 53 24.45 2.49 7.30
C VAL A 53 25.77 2.59 6.55
N PRO A 54 25.96 3.55 5.61
CA PRO A 54 27.29 3.76 5.05
C PRO A 54 28.23 4.06 6.22
N PRO A 55 29.44 3.48 6.26
CA PRO A 55 30.40 3.80 7.31
C PRO A 55 30.58 5.32 7.30
N THR A 56 30.13 5.98 8.37
CA THR A 56 30.28 7.40 8.56
C THR A 56 31.78 7.71 8.50
N GLU A 57 32.20 8.41 7.45
CA GLU A 57 33.42 9.19 7.54
C GLU A 57 33.24 10.23 8.66
N GLY A 58 34.19 10.26 9.60
CA GLY A 58 34.53 11.51 10.28
C GLY A 58 34.28 11.60 11.78
N SER A 59 35.08 10.90 12.58
CA SER A 59 35.68 11.50 13.78
C SER A 59 37.17 11.74 13.53
N GLY A 60 37.49 12.76 12.73
CA GLY A 60 38.87 13.13 12.42
C GLY A 60 38.95 14.50 11.78
N TRP A 61 39.56 15.44 12.51
CA TRP A 61 39.71 16.85 12.16
C TRP A 61 40.52 17.07 10.86
N GLY A 62 40.19 18.13 10.10
CA GLY A 62 41.04 18.63 9.02
C GLY A 62 40.40 19.78 8.26
N SER A 63 40.79 21.01 8.57
CA SER A 63 40.42 22.23 7.85
C SER A 63 40.95 22.22 6.41
N GLY A 64 40.10 22.54 5.44
CA GLY A 64 40.52 22.81 4.06
C GLY A 64 39.32 22.98 3.13
N GLU A 65 39.25 24.10 2.43
CA GLU A 65 38.22 24.47 1.43
C GLU A 65 37.75 23.29 0.57
N SER A 66 36.44 23.06 0.52
CA SER A 66 35.81 22.21 -0.50
C SER A 66 34.99 23.07 -1.47
N PRO A 67 35.17 22.91 -2.80
CA PRO A 67 34.36 23.60 -3.80
C PRO A 67 32.93 23.01 -3.84
N PRO A 68 31.90 23.76 -4.30
CA PRO A 68 30.54 23.25 -4.34
C PRO A 68 30.46 22.12 -5.37
N LEU A 69 30.39 20.88 -4.87
CA LEU A 69 30.20 19.68 -5.68
C LEU A 69 28.72 19.55 -6.03
N TYR A 70 28.47 19.48 -7.35
CA TYR A 70 27.17 19.45 -8.00
C TYR A 70 26.25 18.30 -7.54
N ASP A 71 24.95 18.57 -7.56
CA ASP A 71 23.79 17.79 -7.08
C ASP A 71 23.51 16.46 -7.85
N GLU A 72 24.47 15.95 -8.62
CA GLU A 72 24.31 14.78 -9.52
C GLU A 72 24.76 13.46 -8.86
N LEU A 73 25.22 13.49 -7.60
CA LEU A 73 25.74 12.33 -6.86
C LEU A 73 24.75 11.74 -5.84
N LEU A 74 23.45 12.01 -5.98
CA LEU A 74 22.42 11.28 -5.22
C LEU A 74 22.17 9.91 -5.87
N SER A 75 23.22 9.08 -5.94
CA SER A 75 23.02 7.63 -5.89
C SER A 75 22.15 7.36 -4.67
N PRO A 76 21.16 6.44 -4.72
CA PRO A 76 20.24 6.25 -3.62
C PRO A 76 21.03 6.11 -2.31
N LEU A 77 20.92 7.13 -1.45
CA LEU A 77 21.69 7.28 -0.20
C LEU A 77 21.49 6.10 0.77
N THR A 78 20.52 5.24 0.48
CA THR A 78 20.12 4.11 1.30
C THR A 78 20.36 2.82 0.53
N HIS A 79 21.42 2.11 0.90
CA HIS A 79 21.64 0.74 0.48
C HIS A 79 20.88 -0.16 1.46
N PHE A 80 20.18 -1.17 0.96
CA PHE A 80 19.46 -2.13 1.80
C PHE A 80 20.26 -3.42 1.89
N ASP A 81 20.32 -4.00 3.08
CA ASP A 81 20.93 -5.30 3.29
C ASP A 81 19.92 -6.41 2.94
N TYR A 82 19.99 -6.90 1.71
CA TYR A 82 19.14 -8.01 1.25
C TYR A 82 19.56 -9.38 1.81
N GLY A 83 20.69 -9.46 2.53
CA GLY A 83 21.16 -10.68 3.19
C GLY A 83 20.74 -10.79 4.66
N ALA A 84 20.21 -9.71 5.25
CA ALA A 84 19.74 -9.67 6.62
C ALA A 84 18.27 -10.09 6.76
N ASP A 85 17.83 -10.30 8.01
CA ASP A 85 16.43 -10.58 8.33
C ASP A 85 15.52 -9.46 7.83
N SER A 86 14.44 -9.84 7.13
CA SER A 86 13.48 -8.91 6.54
C SER A 86 12.14 -8.96 7.27
N GLU A 87 11.47 -7.82 7.35
CA GLU A 87 10.12 -7.72 7.88
C GLU A 87 9.14 -7.71 6.71
N THR A 88 8.17 -8.63 6.72
CA THR A 88 7.15 -8.73 5.67
C THR A 88 5.79 -8.30 6.20
N LYS A 89 5.10 -7.42 5.46
CA LYS A 89 3.78 -6.89 5.78
C LYS A 89 2.83 -7.13 4.61
N GLU A 90 1.63 -7.62 4.91
CA GLU A 90 0.56 -7.87 3.96
C GLU A 90 -0.52 -6.79 4.08
N PHE A 91 -1.00 -6.31 2.95
CA PHE A 91 -2.01 -5.26 2.85
C PHE A 91 -3.13 -5.74 1.95
N GLU A 92 -4.35 -5.83 2.49
CA GLU A 92 -5.55 -6.08 1.70
C GLU A 92 -6.09 -4.75 1.16
N LEU A 93 -6.28 -4.67 -0.16
CA LEU A 93 -6.61 -3.43 -0.87
C LEU A 93 -8.07 -3.41 -1.34
N CYS A 94 -8.59 -4.55 -1.78
CA CYS A 94 -9.96 -4.71 -2.24
C CYS A 94 -10.40 -6.17 -2.12
N SER A 95 -11.72 -6.39 -2.13
CA SER A 95 -12.31 -7.73 -2.04
C SER A 95 -12.45 -8.37 -3.42
N CYS A 96 -12.20 -9.68 -3.51
CA CYS A 96 -12.41 -10.42 -4.76
C CYS A 96 -13.90 -10.67 -5.02
N ALA A 97 -14.24 -10.97 -6.27
CA ALA A 97 -15.63 -11.29 -6.63
C ALA A 97 -16.10 -12.56 -5.91
N ASN A 98 -17.42 -12.75 -5.82
CA ASN A 98 -18.05 -13.97 -5.30
C ASN A 98 -17.72 -14.31 -3.83
N ASN A 99 -17.45 -13.29 -3.00
CA ASN A 99 -17.04 -13.44 -1.59
C ASN A 99 -15.73 -14.21 -1.40
N GLU A 100 -14.88 -14.24 -2.42
CA GLU A 100 -13.52 -14.72 -2.28
C GLU A 100 -12.67 -13.68 -1.55
N THR A 101 -11.76 -14.16 -0.70
CA THR A 101 -10.75 -13.34 -0.03
C THR A 101 -9.47 -13.29 -0.86
N CYS A 102 -8.69 -12.23 -0.72
CA CYS A 102 -7.37 -12.17 -1.34
C CYS A 102 -6.45 -13.22 -0.72
N ASP A 103 -5.97 -14.17 -1.52
CA ASP A 103 -5.11 -15.27 -1.05
C ASP A 103 -3.64 -14.90 -1.20
N PHE A 104 -2.98 -14.60 -0.07
CA PHE A 104 -1.56 -14.26 -0.02
C PHE A 104 -0.64 -15.50 -0.10
N ALA A 105 -1.16 -16.71 0.06
CA ALA A 105 -0.39 -17.94 0.01
C ALA A 105 -0.30 -18.52 -1.41
N ASP A 106 -1.28 -18.27 -2.27
CA ASP A 106 -1.32 -18.79 -3.63
C ASP A 106 -0.27 -18.14 -4.56
N GLU A 107 0.84 -18.86 -4.79
CA GLU A 107 1.93 -18.44 -5.70
C GLU A 107 1.47 -18.15 -7.13
N SER A 108 0.39 -18.78 -7.61
CA SER A 108 -0.11 -18.57 -8.97
C SER A 108 -0.76 -17.19 -9.17
N LYS A 109 -1.15 -16.55 -8.06
CA LYS A 109 -1.79 -15.23 -8.03
C LYS A 109 -0.81 -14.10 -7.69
N LYS A 110 0.48 -14.43 -7.50
CA LYS A 110 1.52 -13.46 -7.13
C LYS A 110 2.20 -12.90 -8.38
N LEU A 111 2.46 -11.60 -8.33
CA LEU A 111 3.29 -10.91 -9.32
C LEU A 111 4.34 -10.08 -8.59
N ARG A 112 5.59 -10.49 -8.69
CA ARG A 112 6.72 -9.80 -8.06
C ARG A 112 7.20 -8.64 -8.94
N PHE A 113 7.31 -7.46 -8.35
CA PHE A 113 7.77 -6.25 -9.04
C PHE A 113 9.24 -5.94 -8.75
N ASP A 114 9.68 -6.12 -7.51
CA ASP A 114 11.08 -5.99 -7.12
C ASP A 114 11.39 -6.88 -5.90
N SER A 115 12.52 -6.64 -5.24
CA SER A 115 12.93 -7.38 -4.04
C SER A 115 12.01 -7.15 -2.85
N MET A 116 11.31 -6.02 -2.80
CA MET A 116 10.53 -5.54 -1.65
C MET A 116 9.03 -5.54 -1.89
N LEU A 117 8.56 -5.66 -3.13
CA LEU A 117 7.16 -5.51 -3.48
C LEU A 117 6.65 -6.67 -4.32
N THR A 118 5.61 -7.32 -3.79
CA THR A 118 4.83 -8.35 -4.49
C THR A 118 3.36 -7.95 -4.47
N LEU A 119 2.67 -8.06 -5.61
CA LEU A 119 1.24 -7.85 -5.71
C LEU A 119 0.50 -9.19 -5.79
N HIS A 120 -0.68 -9.24 -5.18
CA HIS A 120 -1.56 -10.41 -5.16
C HIS A 120 -2.86 -10.08 -5.90
N PHE A 121 -3.27 -10.97 -6.79
CA PHE A 121 -4.45 -10.81 -7.62
C PHE A 121 -5.55 -11.78 -7.23
N CYS A 122 -6.79 -11.50 -7.62
CA CYS A 122 -7.91 -12.42 -7.36
C CYS A 122 -7.81 -13.67 -8.25
N GLU A 123 -7.32 -13.47 -9.46
CA GLU A 123 -7.06 -14.51 -10.45
C GLU A 123 -5.58 -14.49 -10.86
N GLU A 124 -5.18 -15.51 -11.62
CA GLU A 124 -3.85 -15.56 -12.24
C GLU A 124 -3.58 -14.25 -13.03
N PRO A 125 -2.43 -13.57 -12.86
CA PRO A 125 -2.18 -12.27 -13.48
C PRO A 125 -2.32 -12.26 -15.01
N THR A 126 -2.02 -13.38 -15.67
CA THR A 126 -2.17 -13.57 -17.13
C THR A 126 -3.63 -13.59 -17.57
N LYS A 127 -4.55 -14.03 -16.71
CA LYS A 127 -5.99 -14.06 -16.98
C LYS A 127 -6.64 -12.73 -16.62
N GLN A 128 -6.28 -12.17 -15.46
CA GLN A 128 -6.81 -10.89 -15.01
C GLN A 128 -6.34 -9.74 -15.92
N ILE A 129 -5.06 -9.75 -16.30
CA ILE A 129 -4.42 -8.71 -17.12
C ILE A 129 -3.84 -9.36 -18.39
N PRO A 130 -4.69 -9.70 -19.36
CA PRO A 130 -4.28 -10.47 -20.54
C PRO A 130 -3.48 -9.65 -21.56
N ASN A 131 -3.50 -8.32 -21.43
CA ASN A 131 -2.80 -7.45 -22.36
C ASN A 131 -1.33 -7.33 -21.95
N GLU A 132 -0.42 -7.71 -22.84
CA GLU A 132 1.00 -7.44 -22.66
C GLU A 132 1.31 -5.95 -22.89
N CYS A 133 2.23 -5.40 -22.10
CA CYS A 133 2.63 -4.01 -22.27
C CYS A 133 3.42 -3.84 -23.58
N LYS A 134 2.92 -3.00 -24.49
CA LYS A 134 3.61 -2.68 -25.74
C LYS A 134 4.37 -1.35 -25.63
N GLY A 135 5.69 -1.42 -25.81
CA GLY A 135 6.56 -0.24 -25.85
C GLY A 135 6.53 0.58 -24.55
N ARG A 136 6.52 1.92 -24.67
CA ARG A 136 6.65 2.84 -23.52
C ARG A 136 5.35 3.10 -22.73
N ARG A 137 4.21 2.53 -23.15
CA ARG A 137 2.87 2.94 -22.66
C ARG A 137 2.32 2.11 -21.49
N GLY A 138 3.04 1.08 -21.06
CA GLY A 138 2.68 0.27 -19.90
C GLY A 138 3.42 0.70 -18.63
N ILE A 139 2.91 1.72 -17.94
CA ILE A 139 3.43 2.07 -16.61
C ILE A 139 2.50 1.44 -15.58
N VAL A 140 3.06 0.55 -14.77
CA VAL A 140 2.41 0.05 -13.57
C VAL A 140 2.72 0.99 -12.42
N ARG A 141 1.71 1.28 -11.60
CA ARG A 141 1.86 2.19 -10.46
C ARG A 141 1.42 1.50 -9.17
N VAL A 142 2.22 1.68 -8.13
CA VAL A 142 1.89 1.27 -6.77
C VAL A 142 2.02 2.48 -5.86
N ILE A 143 0.96 2.76 -5.11
CA ILE A 143 0.78 3.98 -4.33
C ILE A 143 0.65 3.59 -2.86
N GLY A 144 1.26 4.40 -1.98
CA GLY A 144 0.98 4.34 -0.55
C GLY A 144 1.92 5.22 0.25
N SER A 145 1.93 5.04 1.57
CA SER A 145 2.71 5.91 2.46
C SER A 145 4.21 5.79 2.23
N ALA A 146 4.92 6.91 2.30
CA ALA A 146 6.37 6.93 2.15
C ALA A 146 7.07 6.17 3.29
N HIS A 147 8.00 5.29 2.96
CA HIS A 147 8.98 4.82 3.94
C HIS A 147 9.92 5.98 4.33
N GLY A 148 10.49 5.95 5.53
CA GLY A 148 11.36 7.03 6.04
C GLY A 148 12.58 7.36 5.16
N THR A 149 12.94 6.47 4.24
CA THR A 149 14.01 6.68 3.25
C THR A 149 13.57 7.47 2.01
N GLY A 150 12.27 7.59 1.75
CA GLY A 150 11.71 8.22 0.55
C GLY A 150 11.86 7.41 -0.75
N GLN A 151 12.46 6.20 -0.71
CA GLN A 151 12.74 5.40 -1.91
C GLN A 151 11.80 4.22 -2.14
N THR A 152 11.03 3.87 -1.10
CA THR A 152 10.10 2.74 -1.06
C THR A 152 8.87 3.12 -0.23
N LEU A 153 7.91 2.21 -0.14
CA LEU A 153 6.65 2.39 0.59
C LEU A 153 6.73 1.77 1.99
N ALA A 154 6.07 2.40 2.96
CA ALA A 154 5.82 1.83 4.29
C ALA A 154 4.48 1.08 4.34
N SER A 155 3.51 1.49 3.53
CA SER A 155 2.24 0.78 3.31
C SER A 155 1.79 0.96 1.87
N VAL A 156 0.91 0.07 1.40
CA VAL A 156 0.27 0.17 0.08
C VAL A 156 -1.20 0.53 0.27
N THR A 157 -1.67 1.54 -0.46
CA THR A 157 -3.07 1.99 -0.45
C THR A 157 -3.76 1.69 -1.76
N GLN A 158 -3.05 1.79 -2.89
CA GLN A 158 -3.62 1.57 -4.21
C GLN A 158 -2.61 0.99 -5.20
N THR A 159 -3.11 0.19 -6.14
CA THR A 159 -2.33 -0.36 -7.26
C THR A 159 -3.04 -0.08 -8.57
N LEU A 160 -2.29 0.12 -9.65
CA LEU A 160 -2.80 0.31 -11.01
C LEU A 160 -1.92 -0.45 -11.99
N VAL A 161 -2.40 -1.60 -12.45
CA VAL A 161 -1.70 -2.54 -13.33
C VAL A 161 -2.52 -2.74 -14.60
N PHE A 162 -2.13 -2.06 -15.68
CA PHE A 162 -2.90 -2.06 -16.94
C PHE A 162 -2.49 -3.17 -17.91
N CYS A 163 -1.31 -3.74 -17.73
CA CYS A 163 -0.72 -4.72 -18.63
C CYS A 163 0.28 -5.62 -17.91
N SER A 164 0.54 -6.80 -18.48
CA SER A 164 1.49 -7.79 -17.96
C SER A 164 2.83 -7.73 -18.72
N CYS A 165 3.90 -8.16 -18.05
CA CYS A 165 5.27 -8.20 -18.59
C CYS A 165 5.83 -9.63 -18.45
N PRO A 166 6.08 -10.36 -19.55
CA PRO A 166 6.60 -11.74 -19.49
C PRO A 166 7.98 -11.85 -18.83
N VAL A 167 8.82 -10.83 -19.02
CA VAL A 167 10.21 -10.78 -18.51
C VAL A 167 10.28 -10.19 -17.09
N GLY A 168 9.18 -9.61 -16.61
CA GLY A 168 9.10 -8.93 -15.32
C GLY A 168 9.17 -7.39 -15.42
N PHE A 169 9.27 -6.75 -14.26
CA PHE A 169 9.18 -5.30 -14.12
C PHE A 169 10.48 -4.67 -13.60
N LYS A 170 10.73 -3.43 -14.02
CA LYS A 170 11.80 -2.57 -13.53
C LYS A 170 11.22 -1.28 -12.97
N LYS A 171 11.64 -0.90 -11.76
CA LYS A 171 11.31 0.41 -11.17
C LYS A 171 11.96 1.52 -12.00
N VAL A 172 11.16 2.49 -12.42
CA VAL A 172 11.58 3.61 -13.29
C VAL A 172 11.69 4.91 -12.52
N SER A 173 10.70 5.20 -11.67
CA SER A 173 10.71 6.41 -10.87
C SER A 173 9.85 6.28 -9.62
N THR A 174 10.23 7.02 -8.59
CA THR A 174 9.42 7.26 -7.40
C THR A 174 8.99 8.72 -7.44
N ASN A 175 7.69 8.96 -7.47
CA ASN A 175 7.14 10.32 -7.52
C ASN A 175 6.25 10.54 -6.30
N MET A 176 6.15 11.78 -5.82
CA MET A 176 5.17 12.14 -4.81
C MET A 176 3.75 12.01 -5.39
N TRP A 177 2.86 11.37 -4.65
CA TRP A 177 1.47 11.13 -4.99
C TRP A 177 0.62 11.72 -3.87
N ASP A 178 -0.06 12.85 -4.14
CA ASP A 178 -0.70 13.65 -3.09
C ASP A 178 0.29 14.07 -1.98
N HIS A 179 -0.17 14.82 -0.97
CA HIS A 179 0.70 15.48 0.02
C HIS A 179 1.57 14.55 0.88
N GLN A 180 1.28 13.24 0.94
CA GLN A 180 1.98 12.30 1.83
C GLN A 180 2.19 10.88 1.26
N GLU A 181 1.70 10.56 0.06
CA GLU A 181 1.94 9.25 -0.55
C GLU A 181 3.07 9.31 -1.58
N LEU A 182 3.64 8.15 -1.88
CA LEU A 182 4.56 7.94 -2.97
C LEU A 182 3.92 7.02 -4.00
N SER A 183 4.17 7.34 -5.26
CA SER A 183 3.86 6.52 -6.42
C SER A 183 5.16 5.89 -6.92
N LEU A 184 5.32 4.58 -6.70
CA LEU A 184 6.34 3.78 -7.36
C LEU A 184 5.86 3.42 -8.77
N ASN A 185 6.62 3.81 -9.79
CA ASN A 185 6.29 3.57 -11.20
C ASN A 185 7.22 2.51 -11.78
N TYR A 186 6.64 1.49 -12.41
CA TYR A 186 7.34 0.35 -13.02
C TYR A 186 7.03 0.26 -14.52
N LYS A 187 7.98 -0.31 -15.27
CA LYS A 187 7.81 -0.68 -16.70
C LYS A 187 8.32 -2.10 -16.92
N CYS A 188 7.96 -2.73 -18.04
CA CYS A 188 8.61 -3.98 -18.44
C CYS A 188 10.11 -3.77 -18.68
N PHE A 189 10.88 -4.84 -18.48
CA PHE A 189 12.26 -4.95 -18.96
C PHE A 189 12.38 -4.82 -20.48
#